data_AF-A0A956KNV1-F1
#
_entry.id   AF-A0A956KNV1-F1
#
_cell.length_a   1.000
_cell.length_b   1.000
_cell.length_c   1.000
_cell.angle_alpha   90.00
_cell.angle_beta   90.00
_cell.angle_gamma   90.00
#
_symmetry.space_group_name_H-M   'P 1'
#
loop_
_entity.id
_entity.type
_entity.pdbx_description
1 polymer ?
#
loop_
_entity_poly.entity_id
_entity_poly.type
_entity_poly.pdbx_seq_one_letter_code
_entity_poly.pdbx_strand_id
1 'polypeptide(L)'
;YLGAGICKLRGDWADSSRALWLQVQGPFMTDFAAWMVRTMPTWIWAPLQHGALAFELAAPLLFAVVRLRPVAFVWGLAMHLAIAAMMYRVGFFSLSVVAFYTLFLDERLLARLGGYQLVPDRT
;
A
#
# COMPACT_ATOMS: atom_id res chain seq x y z
N TYR A 1 4.35 4.98 5.76
CA TYR A 1 4.80 3.58 5.56
C TYR A 1 5.76 3.11 6.65
N LEU A 2 7.02 3.57 6.69
CA LEU A 2 8.03 3.03 7.62
C LEU A 2 7.59 2.96 9.09
N GLY A 3 6.98 4.02 9.62
CA GLY A 3 6.47 4.01 10.98
C GLY A 3 5.43 2.92 11.24
N ALA A 4 4.52 2.66 10.28
CA ALA A 4 3.57 1.56 10.38
C ALA A 4 4.26 0.19 10.34
N GLY A 5 5.29 0.03 9.50
CA GLY A 5 6.10 -1.19 9.44
C GLY A 5 6.84 -1.46 10.75
N ILE A 6 7.42 -0.43 11.38
CA ILE A 6 8.07 -0.54 12.70
C ILE A 6 7.06 -0.91 13.78
N CYS A 7 5.86 -0.31 13.79
CA CYS A 7 4.80 -0.69 14.73
C CYS A 7 4.40 -2.16 14.55
N LYS A 8 4.31 -2.64 13.31
CA LYS A 8 4.02 -4.05 13.01
C LYS A 8 5.13 -4.98 13.51
N LEU A 9 6.40 -4.63 13.31
CA LEU A 9 7.55 -5.40 13.83
C LEU A 9 7.61 -5.46 15.35
N ARG A 10 7.13 -4.42 16.03
CA ARG A 10 7.09 -4.35 17.50
C ARG A 10 5.87 -5.03 18.11
N GLY A 11 4.91 -5.43 17.29
CA GLY A 11 3.76 -6.23 17.71
C GLY A 11 3.81 -7.63 17.10
N ASP A 12 2.70 -8.36 17.19
CA ASP A 12 2.65 -9.77 16.79
C ASP A 12 2.53 -10.00 15.27
N TRP A 13 2.85 -9.00 14.45
CA TRP A 13 2.65 -9.09 13.00
C TRP A 13 3.57 -10.10 12.32
N ALA A 14 4.79 -10.27 12.82
CA ALA A 14 5.72 -11.25 12.27
C ALA A 14 5.48 -12.65 12.85
N ASP A 15 5.06 -12.74 14.10
CA ASP A 15 4.97 -13.98 14.87
C ASP A 15 3.62 -14.70 14.71
N SER A 16 2.57 -13.99 14.28
CA SER A 16 1.26 -14.57 14.01
C SER A 16 0.97 -14.63 12.51
N SER A 17 0.83 -15.83 11.95
CA SER A 17 0.36 -16.01 10.56
C SER A 17 -1.09 -15.57 10.31
N ARG A 18 -1.77 -15.08 11.35
CA ARG A 18 -3.20 -14.73 11.35
C ARG A 18 -3.45 -13.26 11.70
N ALA A 19 -2.43 -12.44 11.90
CA ALA A 19 -2.63 -11.04 12.29
C ALA A 19 -3.51 -10.28 11.28
N LEU A 20 -3.23 -10.42 9.98
CA LEU A 20 -4.06 -9.82 8.93
C LEU A 20 -5.47 -10.43 8.87
N TRP A 21 -5.56 -11.76 8.99
CA TRP A 21 -6.84 -12.48 9.00
C TRP A 21 -7.76 -12.00 10.13
N LEU A 22 -7.22 -11.76 11.32
CA LEU A 22 -7.94 -11.19 12.46
C LEU A 22 -8.31 -9.73 12.22
N GLN A 23 -7.39 -8.94 11.67
CA GLN A 23 -7.62 -7.50 11.46
C GLN A 23 -8.78 -7.23 10.48
N VAL A 24 -8.90 -8.02 9.41
CA VAL A 24 -9.98 -7.84 8.43
C VAL A 24 -11.35 -8.23 8.97
N GLN A 25 -11.41 -9.00 10.06
CA GLN A 25 -12.65 -9.36 10.77
C GLN A 25 -13.07 -8.33 11.83
N GLY A 26 -12.34 -7.22 11.95
CA GLY A 26 -12.64 -6.16 12.89
C GLY A 26 -13.90 -5.36 12.56
N PRO A 27 -14.20 -4.29 13.33
CA PRO A 27 -15.43 -3.51 13.22
C PRO A 27 -15.61 -2.76 11.88
N PHE A 28 -14.59 -2.74 11.03
CA PHE A 28 -14.61 -2.09 9.72
C PHE A 28 -14.70 -3.07 8.55
N MET A 29 -14.93 -4.37 8.81
CA MET A 29 -15.06 -5.41 7.79
C MET A 29 -16.13 -5.06 6.75
N THR A 30 -15.81 -5.27 5.47
CA THR A 30 -16.76 -5.18 4.35
C THR A 30 -17.34 -6.55 3.99
N ASP A 31 -18.39 -6.58 3.17
CA ASP A 31 -18.93 -7.82 2.61
C ASP A 31 -17.89 -8.60 1.79
N PHE A 32 -17.00 -7.88 1.09
CA PHE A 32 -15.91 -8.49 0.36
C PHE A 32 -14.91 -9.18 1.30
N ALA A 33 -14.50 -8.51 2.39
CA ALA A 33 -13.66 -9.13 3.41
C ALA A 33 -14.35 -10.36 4.04
N ALA A 34 -15.64 -10.27 4.34
CA ALA A 34 -16.42 -11.38 4.89
C ALA A 34 -16.47 -12.58 3.92
N TRP A 35 -16.64 -12.34 2.62
CA TRP A 35 -16.54 -13.38 1.60
C TRP A 35 -15.15 -14.02 1.54
N MET A 36 -14.08 -13.21 1.54
CA MET A 36 -12.70 -13.71 1.54
C MET A 36 -12.41 -14.57 2.76
N VAL A 37 -12.79 -14.13 3.96
CA VAL A 37 -12.57 -14.86 5.22
C VAL A 37 -13.24 -16.24 5.21
N ARG A 38 -14.43 -16.35 4.60
CA ARG A 38 -15.16 -17.62 4.50
C ARG A 38 -14.65 -18.55 3.40
N THR A 39 -14.15 -17.99 2.29
CA THR A 39 -13.89 -18.75 1.06
C THR A 39 -12.41 -19.07 0.88
N MET A 40 -11.52 -18.16 1.30
CA MET A 40 -10.08 -18.30 1.08
C MET A 40 -9.44 -19.13 2.19
N PRO A 41 -8.55 -20.09 1.84
CA PRO A 41 -7.81 -20.83 2.85
C PRO A 41 -6.92 -19.90 3.67
N THR A 42 -6.72 -20.25 4.94
CA THR A 42 -6.03 -19.41 5.94
C THR A 42 -4.57 -19.08 5.55
N TRP A 43 -3.92 -19.92 4.75
CA TRP A 43 -2.55 -19.67 4.32
C TRP A 43 -2.40 -18.48 3.36
N ILE A 44 -3.45 -18.08 2.62
CA ILE A 44 -3.41 -16.92 1.69
C ILE A 44 -3.20 -15.61 2.44
N TRP A 45 -3.55 -15.55 3.72
CA TRP A 45 -3.41 -14.35 4.54
C TRP A 45 -1.95 -14.05 4.89
N ALA A 46 -1.10 -15.08 5.02
CA ALA A 46 0.32 -14.92 5.31
C ALA A 46 1.10 -14.14 4.24
N PRO A 47 1.04 -14.47 2.93
CA PRO A 47 1.73 -13.69 1.91
C PRO A 47 1.21 -12.25 1.80
N LEU A 48 -0.10 -12.01 2.00
CA LEU A 48 -0.65 -10.64 2.04
C LEU A 48 -0.11 -9.85 3.23
N GLN A 49 -0.03 -10.49 4.40
CA GLN A 49 0.47 -9.92 5.64
C GLN A 49 1.96 -9.56 5.55
N HIS A 50 2.78 -10.50 5.11
CA HIS A 50 4.22 -10.28 4.93
C HIS A 50 4.49 -9.32 3.76
N GLY A 51 3.67 -9.36 2.73
CA GLY A 51 3.74 -8.41 1.61
C GLY A 51 3.51 -6.97 2.07
N ALA A 52 2.47 -6.73 2.88
CA ALA A 52 2.21 -5.41 3.44
C ALA A 52 3.37 -4.93 4.33
N LEU A 53 3.91 -5.81 5.18
CA LEU A 53 5.05 -5.48 6.04
C LEU A 53 6.31 -5.15 5.21
N ALA A 54 6.64 -6.00 4.24
CA ALA A 54 7.80 -5.82 3.37
C ALA A 54 7.72 -4.48 2.62
N PHE A 55 6.55 -4.17 2.04
CA PHE A 55 6.32 -2.88 1.39
C PHE A 55 6.51 -1.71 2.37
N GLU A 56 5.92 -1.77 3.56
CA GLU A 56 6.01 -0.67 4.52
C GLU A 56 7.43 -0.38 5.00
N LEU A 57 8.23 -1.42 5.22
CA LEU A 57 9.63 -1.31 5.61
C LEU A 57 10.51 -0.87 4.44
N ALA A 58 10.26 -1.38 3.23
CA ALA A 58 11.03 -1.04 2.04
C ALA A 58 10.61 0.29 1.41
N ALA A 59 9.47 0.88 1.79
CA ALA A 59 8.93 2.10 1.19
C ALA A 59 9.94 3.26 1.09
N PRO A 60 10.76 3.59 2.11
CA PRO A 60 11.78 4.62 1.97
C PRO A 60 12.73 4.37 0.79
N LEU A 61 13.17 3.12 0.61
CA LEU A 61 14.05 2.72 -0.49
C LEU A 61 13.30 2.74 -1.83
N LEU A 62 12.10 2.16 -1.87
CA LEU A 62 11.27 2.05 -3.07
C LEU A 62 10.89 3.42 -3.64
N PHE A 63 10.60 4.41 -2.80
CA PHE A 63 10.25 5.76 -3.23
C PHE A 63 11.48 6.67 -3.47
N ALA A 64 12.56 6.49 -2.71
CA ALA A 64 13.78 7.29 -2.88
C ALA A 64 14.53 6.95 -4.18
N VAL A 65 14.61 5.67 -4.55
CA VAL A 65 15.33 5.24 -5.77
C VAL A 65 14.38 5.32 -6.97
N VAL A 66 14.66 6.25 -7.90
CA VAL A 66 13.81 6.50 -9.09
C VAL A 66 13.50 5.22 -9.88
N ARG A 67 14.48 4.32 -10.02
CA ARG A 67 14.33 3.04 -10.73
C ARG A 67 13.36 2.06 -10.04
N LEU A 68 13.17 2.19 -8.73
CA LEU A 68 12.27 1.33 -7.94
C LEU A 68 10.86 1.91 -7.80
N ARG A 69 10.65 3.19 -8.15
CA ARG A 69 9.33 3.85 -8.05
C ARG A 69 8.19 3.12 -8.78
N PRO A 70 8.38 2.54 -9.98
CA PRO A 70 7.31 1.76 -10.61
C PRO A 70 6.85 0.58 -9.75
N VAL A 71 7.79 -0.11 -9.09
CA VAL A 71 7.48 -1.18 -8.14
C VAL A 71 6.75 -0.61 -6.92
N ALA A 72 7.21 0.54 -6.41
CA ALA A 72 6.57 1.24 -5.30
C ALA A 72 5.09 1.57 -5.60
N PHE A 73 4.82 2.10 -6.80
CA PHE A 73 3.47 2.48 -7.22
C PHE A 73 2.57 1.26 -7.40
N VAL A 74 3.02 0.22 -8.11
CA VAL A 74 2.20 -0.97 -8.38
C VAL A 74 1.89 -1.71 -7.08
N TRP A 75 2.90 -2.00 -6.26
CA TRP A 75 2.72 -2.74 -5.02
C TRP A 75 1.90 -1.91 -4.01
N GLY A 76 2.28 -0.65 -3.82
CA GLY A 76 1.60 0.24 -2.90
C GLY A 76 0.13 0.47 -3.27
N LEU A 77 -0.16 0.69 -4.56
CA LEU A 77 -1.54 0.81 -5.04
C LEU A 77 -2.32 -0.48 -4.82
N ALA A 78 -1.77 -1.64 -5.18
CA ALA A 78 -2.44 -2.93 -4.97
C ALA A 78 -2.75 -3.17 -3.48
N MET A 79 -1.80 -2.87 -2.59
CA MET A 79 -2.00 -2.96 -1.14
C MET A 79 -3.12 -2.03 -0.68
N HIS A 80 -3.12 -0.76 -1.11
CA HIS A 80 -4.12 0.21 -0.68
C HIS A 80 -5.51 -0.07 -1.23
N LEU A 81 -5.61 -0.58 -2.46
CA LEU A 81 -6.87 -1.04 -3.03
C LEU A 81 -7.42 -2.26 -2.27
N ALA A 82 -6.55 -3.21 -1.89
CA ALA A 82 -6.95 -4.34 -1.07
C ALA A 82 -7.48 -3.88 0.31
N ILE A 83 -6.78 -2.95 0.98
CA ILE A 83 -7.25 -2.36 2.24
C ILE A 83 -8.60 -1.67 2.04
N ALA A 84 -8.76 -0.87 0.97
CA ALA A 84 -10.00 -0.16 0.70
C ALA A 84 -11.17 -1.09 0.40
N ALA A 85 -10.92 -2.20 -0.31
CA ALA A 85 -11.92 -3.22 -0.58
C ALA A 85 -12.33 -3.98 0.69
N MET A 86 -11.41 -4.20 1.63
CA MET A 86 -11.64 -5.01 2.83
C MET A 86 -12.11 -4.21 4.06
N MET A 87 -11.87 -2.89 4.11
CA MET A 87 -12.10 -2.07 5.31
C MET A 87 -12.77 -0.72 5.01
N TYR A 88 -14.06 -0.55 5.34
CA TYR A 88 -14.84 0.60 4.82
C TYR A 88 -14.41 1.99 5.34
N ARG A 89 -14.04 2.13 6.62
CA ARG A 89 -13.54 3.43 7.16
C ARG A 89 -12.07 3.67 6.90
N VAL A 90 -11.28 2.59 6.92
CA VAL A 90 -9.83 2.66 6.68
C VAL A 90 -9.54 2.84 5.20
N GLY A 91 -10.46 2.45 4.32
CA GLY A 91 -10.34 2.61 2.87
C GLY A 91 -10.18 4.05 2.41
N PHE A 92 -10.93 5.00 2.98
CA PHE A 92 -10.76 6.42 2.64
C PHE A 92 -9.37 6.95 3.03
N PHE A 93 -8.87 6.58 4.20
CA PHE A 93 -7.50 6.89 4.62
C PHE A 93 -6.47 6.21 3.70
N SER A 94 -6.71 4.96 3.33
CA SER A 94 -5.87 4.19 2.41
C SER A 94 -5.73 4.90 1.06
N LEU A 95 -6.83 5.39 0.50
CA LEU A 95 -6.85 6.10 -0.78
C LEU A 95 -6.22 7.50 -0.67
N SER A 96 -6.37 8.20 0.46
CA SER A 96 -5.69 9.48 0.65
C SER A 96 -4.16 9.31 0.71
N VAL A 97 -3.67 8.18 1.24
CA VAL A 97 -2.23 7.85 1.20
C VAL A 97 -1.75 7.63 -0.24
N VAL A 98 -2.55 7.03 -1.12
CA VAL A 98 -2.21 6.88 -2.55
C VAL A 98 -2.08 8.23 -3.25
N ALA A 99 -2.86 9.24 -2.87
CA ALA A 99 -2.75 10.58 -3.46
C ALA A 99 -1.35 11.18 -3.27
N PHE A 100 -0.63 10.85 -2.19
CA PHE A 100 0.75 11.30 -1.97
C PHE A 100 1.76 10.70 -2.95
N TYR A 101 1.40 9.68 -3.74
CA TYR A 101 2.28 9.14 -4.78
C TYR A 101 2.57 10.17 -5.88
N THR A 102 1.68 11.14 -6.05
CA THR A 102 1.87 12.27 -6.96
C THR A 102 3.15 13.04 -6.67
N LEU A 103 3.60 13.10 -5.42
CA LEU A 103 4.86 13.73 -5.00
C LEU A 103 6.11 13.04 -5.57
N PHE A 104 5.97 11.81 -6.05
CA PHE A 104 7.08 11.01 -6.58
C PHE A 104 7.00 10.83 -8.10
N LEU A 105 5.98 11.43 -8.75
CA LEU A 105 5.88 11.45 -10.20
C LEU A 105 6.99 12.33 -10.79
N ASP A 106 7.56 11.86 -11.90
CA ASP A 106 8.54 12.64 -12.67
C ASP A 106 7.84 13.85 -13.32
N GLU A 107 8.52 15.00 -13.32
CA GLU A 107 8.08 16.22 -14.01
C GLU A 107 7.78 15.96 -15.49
N ARG A 108 8.53 15.04 -16.12
CA ARG A 108 8.28 14.64 -17.52
C ARG A 108 6.95 13.94 -17.70
N LEU A 109 6.53 13.14 -16.71
CA LEU A 109 5.24 12.45 -16.74
C LEU A 109 4.09 13.43 -16.46
N LEU A 110 4.30 14.34 -15.51
CA LEU A 110 3.36 15.43 -15.20
C LEU A 110 3.16 16.36 -16.38
N ALA A 111 4.22 16.73 -17.10
CA ALA A 111 4.14 17.56 -18.30
C ALA A 111 3.35 16.88 -19.44
N ARG A 112 3.54 15.56 -19.62
CA ARG A 112 2.77 14.77 -20.60
C ARG A 112 1.29 14.67 -20.28
N LEU A 113 0.93 14.59 -19.00
CA LEU A 113 -0.46 14.45 -18.54
C LEU A 113 -1.18 15.80 -18.40
N GLY A 114 -0.45 16.86 -18.02
CA GLY A 114 -1.00 18.19 -17.76
C GLY A 114 -0.94 19.17 -18.94
N GLY A 115 -0.31 18.81 -20.06
CA GLY A 115 -0.18 19.69 -21.23
C GLY A 115 0.77 20.89 -21.02
N TYR A 116 1.56 20.89 -19.94
CA TYR A 116 2.50 21.96 -19.64
C TYR A 116 3.78 21.78 -20.47
N GLN A 117 4.24 22.83 -21.14
CA GLN A 117 5.57 22.86 -21.76
C GLN A 117 6.62 22.92 -20.65
N LEU A 118 7.51 21.91 -20.62
CA LEU A 118 8.71 21.96 -19.79
C LEU A 118 9.55 23.16 -20.26
N VAL A 119 9.77 24.14 -19.39
CA VAL A 119 10.73 25.21 -19.67
C VAL A 119 12.09 24.54 -19.79
N PRO A 120 12.79 24.65 -20.93
CA PRO A 120 14.05 23.97 -21.12
C PRO A 120 15.06 24.49 -20.10
N ASP A 121 15.75 23.56 -19.46
CA ASP A 121 16.79 23.84 -18.48
C ASP A 121 17.87 24.73 -19.14
N ARG A 122 18.14 25.89 -18.56
CA ARG A 122 19.21 26.79 -19.03
C ARG A 122 20.53 26.32 -18.43
N THR A 123 21.08 25.23 -18.94
CA THR A 123 22.46 24.82 -18.68
C THR A 123 23.10 24.23 -19.93
#